data_AF-A0A6N2MFW6-F1
#
_entry.id   AF-A0A6N2MFW6-F1
#
_cell.length_a   1.000
_cell.length_b   1.000
_cell.length_c   1.000
_cell.angle_alpha   90.00
_cell.angle_beta   90.00
_cell.angle_gamma   90.00
#
_symmetry.space_group_name_H-M   'P 1'
#
loop_
_entity.id
_entity.type
_entity.pdbx_description
1 polymer ?
#
loop_
_entity_poly.entity_id
_entity_poly.type
_entity_poly.pdbx_seq_one_letter_code
_entity_poly.pdbx_strand_id
1 'polypeptide(L)'
;MGPGFKGPSYHDLRGSLLKDIVHDVHEYILSIKADWRLYGCSIMADGWSNRRNAPIVNFLAYSPRGTVFLKSVDTSGLLKDKETLLEMFDEVVKEVGQENIVQFVSDNEASFKAAEEALPARKEFTNGNDLCRLGITRFATPFLSIQCLLKFKNELRQMFTCTKWVESSHGKSRAGKEIAAIVLEDKDFWPRCAHIVNVSEPLVRVLRLADSGEKPSMGYLYEAMDKEKEAIKTS
;
A
#
# COMPACT_ATOMS: atom_id res chain seq x y z
N MET A 1 -2.57 13.88 38.10
CA MET A 1 -3.46 12.98 38.86
C MET A 1 -3.35 13.34 40.34
N GLY A 2 -4.47 13.41 41.07
CA GLY A 2 -4.51 13.87 42.46
C GLY A 2 -4.27 12.76 43.50
N PRO A 3 -4.00 13.10 44.77
CA PRO A 3 -3.83 12.13 45.86
C PRO A 3 -5.14 11.35 46.07
N GLY A 4 -5.11 10.02 45.92
CA GLY A 4 -6.26 9.14 46.13
C GLY A 4 -6.75 8.36 44.90
N PHE A 5 -6.17 8.57 43.72
CA PHE A 5 -6.49 7.76 42.54
C PHE A 5 -6.00 6.32 42.72
N LYS A 6 -6.93 5.36 42.80
CA LYS A 6 -6.64 3.93 42.65
C LYS A 6 -6.91 3.53 41.20
N GLY A 7 -5.85 3.14 40.50
CA GLY A 7 -5.98 2.57 39.17
C GLY A 7 -6.74 1.24 39.18
N PRO A 8 -7.23 0.80 38.00
CA PRO A 8 -7.93 -0.47 37.86
C PRO A 8 -7.04 -1.64 38.29
N SER A 9 -7.64 -2.65 38.93
CA SER A 9 -6.95 -3.87 39.31
C SER A 9 -6.68 -4.76 38.09
N TYR A 10 -5.80 -5.74 38.23
CA TYR A 10 -5.58 -6.77 37.20
C TYR A 10 -6.90 -7.47 36.77
N HIS A 11 -7.81 -7.70 37.72
CA HIS A 11 -9.11 -8.31 37.44
C HIS A 11 -10.02 -7.38 36.63
N ASP A 12 -10.00 -6.08 36.91
CA ASP A 12 -10.75 -5.08 36.14
C ASP A 12 -10.20 -4.99 34.71
N LEU A 13 -8.87 -4.95 34.57
CA LEU A 13 -8.17 -4.90 33.28
C LEU A 13 -8.43 -6.15 32.42
N ARG A 14 -8.47 -7.35 33.01
CA ARG A 14 -8.71 -8.62 32.28
C ARG A 14 -10.20 -8.97 32.13
N GLY A 15 -11.06 -8.30 32.91
CA GLY A 15 -12.48 -8.59 33.03
C GLY A 15 -13.35 -7.68 32.17
N SER A 16 -14.04 -6.75 32.81
CA SER A 16 -15.00 -5.84 32.14
C SER A 16 -14.30 -4.84 31.24
N LEU A 17 -13.19 -4.23 31.67
CA LEU A 17 -12.55 -3.17 30.89
C LEU A 17 -12.01 -3.69 29.55
N LEU A 18 -11.45 -4.91 29.52
CA LEU A 18 -11.04 -5.53 28.26
C LEU A 18 -12.24 -5.79 27.34
N LYS A 19 -13.37 -6.24 27.88
CA LYS A 19 -14.59 -6.48 27.08
C LYS A 19 -15.13 -5.19 26.48
N ASP A 20 -15.16 -4.12 27.27
CA ASP A 20 -15.63 -2.80 26.82
C ASP A 20 -14.71 -2.26 25.71
N ILE A 21 -13.38 -2.34 25.89
CA ILE A 21 -12.41 -1.94 24.86
C ILE A 21 -12.56 -2.80 23.60
N VAL A 22 -12.75 -4.10 23.73
CA VAL A 22 -12.95 -5.01 22.59
C VAL A 22 -14.23 -4.63 21.83
N HIS A 23 -15.30 -4.30 22.55
CA HIS A 23 -16.54 -3.84 21.94
C HIS A 23 -16.36 -2.50 21.21
N ASP A 24 -15.75 -1.51 21.85
CA ASP A 24 -15.53 -0.19 21.25
C ASP A 24 -14.64 -0.28 19.99
N VAL A 25 -13.58 -1.10 20.04
CA VAL A 25 -12.71 -1.36 18.89
C VAL A 25 -13.47 -2.11 17.80
N HIS A 26 -14.36 -3.04 18.16
CA HIS A 26 -15.18 -3.75 17.20
C HIS A 26 -16.12 -2.80 16.44
N GLU A 27 -16.86 -1.95 17.15
CA GLU A 27 -17.74 -0.93 16.56
C GLU A 27 -16.94 0.04 15.66
N TYR A 28 -15.75 0.46 16.11
CA TYR A 28 -14.86 1.28 15.31
C TYR A 28 -14.42 0.58 14.01
N ILE A 29 -14.02 -0.70 14.09
CA ILE A 29 -13.66 -1.49 12.92
C ILE A 29 -14.85 -1.62 11.97
N LEU A 30 -16.06 -1.90 12.46
CA LEU A 30 -17.27 -1.97 11.64
C LEU A 30 -17.52 -0.65 10.90
N SER A 31 -17.27 0.49 11.56
CA SER A 31 -17.40 1.81 10.93
C SER A 31 -16.40 2.03 9.78
N ILE A 32 -15.18 1.47 9.88
CA ILE A 32 -14.20 1.52 8.79
C ILE A 32 -14.60 0.55 7.67
N LYS A 33 -15.03 -0.67 8.02
CA LYS A 33 -15.43 -1.71 7.05
C LYS A 33 -16.64 -1.29 6.21
N ALA A 34 -17.57 -0.53 6.79
CA ALA A 34 -18.76 -0.03 6.09
C ALA A 34 -18.41 0.82 4.85
N ASP A 35 -17.31 1.59 4.94
CA ASP A 35 -16.89 2.52 3.90
C ASP A 35 -16.09 1.85 2.76
N TRP A 36 -15.69 0.59 2.94
CA TRP A 36 -15.02 -0.17 1.87
C TRP A 36 -15.92 -0.33 0.65
N ARG A 37 -17.25 -0.31 0.81
CA ARG A 37 -18.19 -0.32 -0.32
C ARG A 37 -18.15 0.95 -1.16
N LEU A 38 -17.75 2.07 -0.57
CA LEU A 38 -17.73 3.38 -1.23
C LEU A 38 -16.37 3.69 -1.85
N TYR A 39 -15.29 3.41 -1.12
CA TYR A 39 -13.92 3.79 -1.51
C TYR A 39 -13.06 2.60 -1.92
N GLY A 40 -13.51 1.38 -1.61
CA GLY A 40 -12.67 0.19 -1.64
C GLY A 40 -11.59 0.19 -0.55
N CYS A 41 -10.82 -0.88 -0.52
CA CYS A 41 -9.67 -1.06 0.35
C CYS A 41 -8.53 -1.78 -0.38
N SER A 42 -7.30 -1.52 0.06
CA SER A 42 -6.11 -2.23 -0.39
C SER A 42 -5.78 -3.32 0.63
N ILE A 43 -5.67 -4.57 0.18
CA ILE A 43 -5.22 -5.67 1.03
C ILE A 43 -3.70 -5.68 1.06
N MET A 44 -3.12 -5.73 2.25
CA MET A 44 -1.68 -5.85 2.45
C MET A 44 -1.38 -7.22 3.07
N ALA A 45 -0.47 -7.96 2.45
CA ALA A 45 -0.02 -9.27 2.90
C ALA A 45 1.49 -9.23 3.18
N ASP A 46 1.88 -9.44 4.43
CA ASP A 46 3.27 -9.29 4.87
C ASP A 46 3.79 -10.59 5.49
N GLY A 47 4.87 -11.12 4.92
CA GLY A 47 5.55 -12.32 5.39
C GLY A 47 6.58 -11.99 6.47
N TRP A 48 6.47 -12.63 7.63
CA TRP A 48 7.37 -12.38 8.76
C TRP A 48 7.75 -13.69 9.49
N SER A 49 8.95 -13.77 10.05
CA SER A 49 9.36 -14.87 10.94
C SER A 49 9.32 -14.44 12.40
N ASN A 50 8.52 -15.10 13.23
CA ASN A 50 8.44 -14.76 14.66
C ASN A 50 9.75 -15.05 15.42
N ARG A 51 9.80 -14.75 16.72
CA ARG A 51 10.99 -14.98 17.56
C ARG A 51 11.44 -16.45 17.66
N ARG A 52 10.56 -17.39 17.33
CA ARG A 52 10.82 -18.84 17.26
C ARG A 52 11.16 -19.30 15.83
N ASN A 53 11.38 -18.35 14.91
CA ASN A 53 11.63 -18.59 13.50
C ASN A 53 10.48 -19.30 12.76
N ALA A 54 9.28 -19.27 13.33
CA ALA A 54 8.07 -19.79 12.69
C ALA A 54 7.55 -18.73 11.70
N PRO A 55 7.29 -19.12 10.43
CA PRO A 55 6.82 -18.21 9.40
C PRO A 55 5.35 -17.85 9.63
N ILE A 56 5.02 -16.59 9.43
CA ILE A 56 3.70 -16.01 9.64
C ILE A 56 3.40 -15.09 8.46
N VAL A 57 2.13 -15.07 8.02
CA VAL A 57 1.64 -14.09 7.05
C VAL A 57 0.58 -13.21 7.73
N ASN A 58 0.78 -11.91 7.72
CA ASN A 58 -0.17 -10.94 8.25
C ASN A 58 -1.01 -10.33 7.13
N PHE A 59 -2.31 -10.19 7.38
CA PHE A 59 -3.25 -9.57 6.47
C PHE A 59 -3.85 -8.31 7.09
N LEU A 60 -3.75 -7.20 6.37
CA LEU A 60 -4.29 -5.90 6.74
C LEU A 60 -5.16 -5.38 5.60
N ALA A 61 -6.22 -4.64 5.91
CA ALA A 61 -7.02 -3.90 4.94
C ALA A 61 -6.84 -2.40 5.20
N TYR A 62 -6.35 -1.67 4.20
CA TYR A 62 -6.16 -0.22 4.26
C TYR A 62 -7.26 0.51 3.49
N SER A 63 -7.80 1.56 4.08
CA SER A 63 -8.75 2.50 3.45
C SER A 63 -8.43 3.93 3.88
N PRO A 64 -8.98 4.98 3.23
CA PRO A 64 -8.77 6.37 3.64
C PRO A 64 -9.16 6.68 5.10
N ARG A 65 -10.03 5.86 5.71
CA ARG A 65 -10.44 6.02 7.12
C ARG A 65 -9.55 5.31 8.12
N GLY A 66 -8.65 4.43 7.65
CA GLY A 66 -7.72 3.73 8.50
C GLY A 66 -7.38 2.32 8.02
N THR A 67 -6.49 1.69 8.77
CA THR A 67 -6.06 0.31 8.56
C THR A 67 -6.75 -0.61 9.57
N VAL A 68 -7.29 -1.72 9.09
CA VAL A 68 -7.85 -2.80 9.90
C VAL A 68 -6.95 -4.02 9.80
N PHE A 69 -6.61 -4.62 10.93
CA PHE A 69 -5.99 -5.93 10.96
C PHE A 69 -7.05 -7.01 10.74
N LEU A 70 -6.86 -7.84 9.71
CA LEU A 70 -7.79 -8.91 9.36
C LEU A 70 -7.43 -10.17 10.13
N LYS A 71 -6.26 -10.74 9.83
CA LYS A 71 -5.77 -11.98 10.44
C LYS A 71 -4.26 -12.10 10.33
N SER A 72 -3.72 -13.01 11.13
CA SER A 72 -2.34 -13.48 11.05
C SER A 72 -2.38 -14.99 10.99
N VAL A 73 -1.69 -15.57 10.01
CA VAL A 73 -1.69 -17.01 9.73
C VAL A 73 -0.30 -17.55 10.01
N ASP A 74 -0.19 -18.48 10.95
CA ASP A 74 1.03 -19.26 11.15
C ASP A 74 1.14 -20.29 10.02
N THR A 75 2.21 -20.19 9.22
CA THR A 75 2.46 -21.07 8.08
C THR A 75 3.47 -22.17 8.41
N SER A 76 3.76 -22.39 9.70
CA SER A 76 4.60 -23.51 10.16
C SER A 76 4.01 -24.85 9.73
N GLY A 77 4.80 -25.65 9.01
CA GLY A 77 4.37 -26.95 8.50
C GLY A 77 3.60 -26.89 7.18
N LEU A 78 3.33 -25.69 6.66
CA LEU A 78 2.87 -25.51 5.28
C LEU A 78 4.07 -25.36 4.34
N LEU A 79 3.88 -25.74 3.08
CA LEU A 79 4.85 -25.42 2.05
C LEU A 79 4.83 -23.90 1.83
N LYS A 80 6.00 -23.26 1.76
CA LYS A 80 6.12 -21.85 1.36
C LYS A 80 5.99 -21.71 -0.16
N ASP A 81 4.92 -22.26 -0.71
CA ASP A 81 4.64 -22.26 -2.13
C ASP A 81 3.49 -21.31 -2.48
N LYS A 82 3.32 -21.10 -3.78
CA LYS A 82 2.31 -20.16 -4.30
C LYS A 82 0.89 -20.67 -4.02
N GLU A 83 0.69 -21.98 -3.96
CA GLU A 83 -0.60 -22.63 -3.74
C GLU A 83 -1.15 -22.30 -2.35
N THR A 84 -0.32 -22.44 -1.32
CA THR A 84 -0.71 -22.10 0.06
C THR A 84 -1.02 -20.61 0.20
N LEU A 85 -0.24 -19.74 -0.44
CA LEU A 85 -0.49 -18.29 -0.45
C LEU A 85 -1.77 -17.92 -1.18
N LEU A 86 -2.06 -18.59 -2.30
CA LEU A 86 -3.27 -18.36 -3.08
C LEU A 86 -4.52 -18.74 -2.29
N GLU A 87 -4.50 -19.86 -1.56
CA GLU A 87 -5.61 -20.25 -0.67
C GLU A 87 -5.86 -19.21 0.44
N MET A 88 -4.78 -18.72 1.07
CA MET A 88 -4.90 -17.65 2.07
C MET A 88 -5.46 -16.36 1.48
N PHE A 89 -5.08 -16.00 0.25
CA PHE A 89 -5.61 -14.85 -0.47
C PHE A 89 -7.10 -15.02 -0.80
N ASP A 90 -7.51 -16.19 -1.30
CA ASP A 90 -8.91 -16.51 -1.61
C ASP A 90 -9.80 -16.33 -0.38
N GLU A 91 -9.34 -16.78 0.79
CA GLU A 91 -10.06 -16.58 2.05
C GLU A 91 -10.23 -15.09 2.40
N VAL A 92 -9.19 -14.28 2.20
CA VAL A 92 -9.23 -12.84 2.48
C VAL A 92 -10.16 -12.13 1.49
N VAL A 93 -10.11 -12.49 0.20
CA VAL A 93 -11.04 -11.97 -0.81
C VAL A 93 -12.48 -12.26 -0.42
N LYS A 94 -12.75 -13.50 0.02
CA LYS A 94 -14.09 -13.92 0.48
C LYS A 94 -14.54 -13.17 1.73
N GLU A 95 -13.66 -12.92 2.69
CA GLU A 95 -13.98 -12.19 3.92
C GLU A 95 -14.28 -10.71 3.65
N VAL A 96 -13.48 -10.06 2.82
CA VAL A 96 -13.57 -8.62 2.55
C VAL A 96 -14.67 -8.30 1.54
N GLY A 97 -14.98 -9.23 0.64
CA GLY A 97 -15.82 -8.98 -0.51
C GLY A 97 -15.00 -8.36 -1.63
N GLN A 98 -14.98 -9.04 -2.77
CA GLN A 98 -14.13 -8.69 -3.89
C GLN A 98 -14.43 -7.32 -4.49
N GLU A 99 -15.69 -6.91 -4.49
CA GLU A 99 -16.15 -5.60 -4.92
C GLU A 99 -15.58 -4.46 -4.07
N ASN A 100 -15.11 -4.78 -2.86
CA ASN A 100 -14.52 -3.83 -1.93
C ASN A 100 -12.99 -3.79 -2.05
N ILE A 101 -12.36 -4.62 -2.88
CA ILE A 101 -10.90 -4.68 -3.01
C ILE A 101 -10.44 -3.91 -4.25
N VAL A 102 -9.57 -2.93 -4.03
CA VAL A 102 -8.95 -2.11 -5.09
C VAL A 102 -7.65 -2.74 -5.57
N GLN A 103 -6.86 -3.30 -4.65
CA GLN A 103 -5.57 -3.90 -4.96
C GLN A 103 -5.07 -4.82 -3.84
N PHE A 104 -4.22 -5.78 -4.18
CA PHE A 104 -3.32 -6.48 -3.26
C PHE A 104 -1.93 -5.84 -3.25
N VAL A 105 -1.30 -5.84 -2.07
CA VAL A 105 0.07 -5.38 -1.82
C VAL A 105 0.77 -6.44 -0.98
N SER A 106 1.54 -7.32 -1.61
CA SER A 106 2.29 -8.34 -0.89
C SER A 106 3.77 -8.00 -0.65
N ASP A 107 4.40 -8.83 0.18
CA ASP A 107 5.84 -8.99 0.20
C ASP A 107 6.41 -9.31 -1.21
N ASN A 108 7.65 -8.93 -1.46
CA ASN A 108 8.36 -9.04 -2.72
C ASN A 108 8.98 -10.44 -2.96
N GLU A 109 8.77 -11.39 -2.04
CA GLU A 109 9.17 -12.78 -2.16
C GLU A 109 8.50 -13.46 -3.37
N ALA A 110 9.23 -14.37 -4.04
CA ALA A 110 8.78 -14.98 -5.30
C ALA A 110 7.47 -15.76 -5.19
N SER A 111 7.22 -16.39 -4.03
CA SER A 111 6.01 -17.14 -3.72
C SER A 111 4.77 -16.24 -3.67
N PHE A 112 4.89 -15.06 -3.06
CA PHE A 112 3.84 -14.05 -3.01
C PHE A 112 3.52 -13.49 -4.39
N LYS A 113 4.54 -13.15 -5.19
CA LYS A 113 4.34 -12.70 -6.57
C LYS A 113 3.61 -13.74 -7.42
N ALA A 114 4.02 -15.01 -7.33
CA ALA A 114 3.40 -16.08 -8.08
C ALA A 114 1.93 -16.32 -7.67
N ALA A 115 1.61 -16.15 -6.38
CA ALA A 115 0.24 -16.22 -5.89
C ALA A 115 -0.60 -15.00 -6.35
N GLU A 116 -0.03 -13.80 -6.30
CA GLU A 116 -0.67 -12.57 -6.82
C GLU A 116 -0.93 -12.65 -8.32
N GLU A 117 0.01 -13.13 -9.13
CA GLU A 117 -0.20 -13.32 -10.57
C GLU A 117 -1.26 -14.38 -10.88
N ALA A 118 -1.43 -15.36 -9.99
CA ALA A 118 -2.44 -16.42 -10.12
C ALA A 118 -3.85 -15.99 -9.69
N LEU A 119 -3.99 -14.94 -8.87
CA LEU A 119 -5.29 -14.38 -8.45
C LEU A 119 -6.15 -13.93 -9.66
N PRO A 120 -5.65 -13.10 -10.60
CA PRO A 120 -6.39 -12.70 -11.81
C PRO A 120 -6.69 -13.84 -12.78
N ALA A 121 -5.89 -14.92 -12.77
CA ALA A 121 -6.11 -16.09 -13.62
C ALA A 121 -7.43 -16.82 -13.28
N ARG A 122 -8.00 -16.57 -12.09
CA ARG A 122 -9.36 -16.97 -11.72
C ARG A 122 -10.38 -15.89 -12.11
N LYS A 123 -10.47 -15.62 -13.43
CA LYS A 123 -11.34 -14.61 -14.06
C LYS A 123 -12.84 -14.71 -13.72
N GLU A 124 -13.29 -15.81 -13.13
CA GLU A 124 -14.67 -16.02 -12.70
C GLU A 124 -15.06 -15.17 -11.48
N PHE A 125 -14.09 -14.68 -10.72
CA PHE A 125 -14.34 -13.90 -9.51
C PHE A 125 -14.21 -12.38 -9.79
N THR A 126 -13.31 -11.95 -10.68
CA THR A 126 -12.89 -10.54 -10.79
C THR A 126 -13.80 -9.61 -11.60
N ASN A 127 -14.92 -10.11 -12.14
CA ASN A 127 -15.84 -9.38 -13.02
C ASN A 127 -15.11 -8.59 -14.13
N GLY A 128 -13.95 -9.10 -14.59
CA GLY A 128 -13.11 -8.49 -15.62
C GLY A 128 -12.13 -7.40 -15.16
N ASN A 129 -12.01 -7.11 -13.87
CA ASN A 129 -11.09 -6.10 -13.33
C ASN A 129 -9.74 -6.70 -12.89
N ASP A 130 -8.64 -5.98 -13.11
CA ASP A 130 -7.31 -6.32 -12.60
C ASP A 130 -7.22 -6.02 -11.10
N LEU A 131 -7.12 -7.07 -10.26
CA LEU A 131 -7.01 -6.96 -8.80
C LEU A 131 -5.59 -6.66 -8.29
N CYS A 132 -4.57 -6.73 -9.15
CA CYS A 132 -3.18 -6.66 -8.72
C CYS A 132 -2.47 -5.47 -9.36
N ARG A 133 -2.05 -4.51 -8.54
CA ARG A 133 -0.98 -3.57 -8.86
C ARG A 133 0.15 -3.83 -7.88
N LEU A 134 1.20 -4.51 -8.37
CA LEU A 134 2.44 -4.80 -7.63
C LEU A 134 2.96 -3.54 -6.93
N GLY A 135 2.73 -3.48 -5.63
CA GLY A 135 3.13 -2.35 -4.80
C GLY A 135 4.59 -2.48 -4.40
N ILE A 136 5.50 -1.90 -5.18
CA ILE A 136 6.78 -1.46 -4.63
C ILE A 136 6.39 -0.49 -3.50
N THR A 137 6.59 -0.93 -2.25
CA THR A 137 6.28 -0.28 -0.95
C THR A 137 5.45 1.01 -1.00
N ARG A 138 4.40 1.13 -0.16
CA ARG A 138 3.56 2.35 -0.02
C ARG A 138 4.32 3.69 0.09
N PHE A 139 5.57 3.66 0.52
CA PHE A 139 6.48 4.81 0.58
C PHE A 139 6.95 5.28 -0.81
N ALA A 140 7.07 4.37 -1.77
CA ALA A 140 7.48 4.65 -3.14
C ALA A 140 6.30 4.97 -4.08
N THR A 141 5.05 4.70 -3.71
CA THR A 141 3.89 4.97 -4.56
C THR A 141 3.79 6.43 -5.03
N PRO A 142 3.97 7.46 -4.17
CA PRO A 142 4.00 8.85 -4.61
C PRO A 142 5.16 9.13 -5.57
N PHE A 143 6.34 8.59 -5.28
CA PHE A 143 7.52 8.72 -6.14
C PHE A 143 7.28 8.11 -7.53
N LEU A 144 6.81 6.87 -7.60
CA LEU A 144 6.53 6.18 -8.87
C LEU A 144 5.43 6.89 -9.66
N SER A 145 4.42 7.43 -8.97
CA SER A 145 3.35 8.21 -9.60
C SER A 145 3.88 9.48 -10.25
N ILE A 146 4.73 10.24 -9.55
CA ILE A 146 5.37 11.45 -10.08
C ILE A 146 6.36 11.10 -11.20
N GLN A 147 7.12 10.01 -11.04
CA GLN A 147 8.04 9.51 -12.07
C GLN A 147 7.30 9.12 -13.35
N CYS A 148 6.15 8.45 -13.24
CA CYS A 148 5.26 8.14 -14.36
C CYS A 148 4.71 9.40 -15.03
N LEU A 149 4.26 10.39 -14.25
CA LEU A 149 3.79 11.67 -14.79
C LEU A 149 4.88 12.38 -15.60
N LEU A 150 6.12 12.42 -15.10
CA LEU A 150 7.25 13.01 -15.82
C LEU A 150 7.59 12.23 -17.09
N LYS A 151 7.61 10.89 -17.00
CA LYS A 151 7.90 10.00 -18.13
C LYS A 151 6.93 10.22 -19.30
N PHE A 152 5.65 10.43 -18.99
CA PHE A 152 4.59 10.65 -19.98
C PHE A 152 4.17 12.13 -20.12
N LYS A 153 5.05 13.06 -19.76
CA LYS A 153 4.75 14.50 -19.77
C LYS A 153 4.23 14.99 -21.12
N ASN A 154 4.87 14.58 -22.21
CA ASN A 154 4.53 15.07 -23.55
C ASN A 154 3.19 14.50 -24.04
N GLU A 155 2.96 13.23 -23.78
CA GLU A 155 1.74 12.49 -24.10
C GLU A 155 0.55 13.06 -23.31
N LEU A 156 0.74 13.35 -22.02
CA LEU A 156 -0.27 14.01 -21.19
C LEU A 156 -0.62 15.39 -21.73
N ARG A 157 0.39 16.22 -22.07
CA ARG A 157 0.13 17.54 -22.67
C ARG A 157 -0.65 17.42 -23.98
N GLN A 158 -0.31 16.46 -24.83
CA GLN A 158 -1.06 16.20 -26.07
C GLN A 158 -2.52 15.77 -25.78
N MET A 159 -2.73 14.91 -24.79
CA MET A 159 -4.06 14.48 -24.36
C MET A 159 -4.94 15.68 -23.95
N PHE A 160 -4.43 16.60 -23.13
CA PHE A 160 -5.19 17.77 -22.70
C PHE A 160 -5.50 18.77 -23.81
N THR A 161 -4.75 18.75 -24.91
CA THR A 161 -5.02 19.55 -26.13
C THR A 161 -5.90 18.85 -27.15
N CYS A 162 -6.22 17.56 -26.96
CA CYS A 162 -7.00 16.79 -27.92
C CYS A 162 -8.47 17.22 -27.91
N THR A 163 -9.07 17.38 -29.09
CA THR A 163 -10.50 17.71 -29.25
C THR A 163 -11.41 16.74 -28.52
N LYS A 164 -11.08 15.43 -28.56
CA LYS A 164 -11.82 14.39 -27.81
C LYS A 164 -11.87 14.65 -26.30
N TRP A 165 -10.78 15.15 -25.72
CA TRP A 165 -10.73 15.48 -24.28
C TRP A 165 -11.51 16.76 -23.99
N VAL A 166 -11.26 17.82 -24.76
CA VAL A 166 -11.90 19.14 -24.58
C VAL A 166 -13.43 19.05 -24.71
N GLU A 167 -13.93 18.23 -25.61
CA GLU A 167 -15.36 18.05 -25.84
C GLU A 167 -16.03 17.07 -24.84
N SER A 168 -15.24 16.28 -24.13
CA SER A 168 -15.74 15.30 -23.17
C SER A 168 -16.40 15.94 -21.94
N SER A 169 -17.21 15.16 -21.22
CA SER A 169 -17.78 15.56 -19.92
C SER A 169 -16.70 15.94 -18.91
N HIS A 170 -15.58 15.21 -18.90
CA HIS A 170 -14.45 15.43 -18.00
C HIS A 170 -13.71 16.73 -18.32
N GLY A 171 -13.43 17.02 -19.60
CA GLY A 171 -12.78 18.27 -20.02
C GLY A 171 -13.64 19.53 -19.78
N LYS A 172 -14.97 19.40 -19.84
CA LYS A 172 -15.90 20.50 -19.55
C LYS A 172 -16.11 20.75 -18.05
N SER A 173 -15.82 19.75 -17.21
CA SER A 173 -15.95 19.85 -15.75
C SER A 173 -14.99 20.90 -15.15
N ARG A 174 -15.35 21.45 -13.99
CA ARG A 174 -14.48 22.40 -13.28
C ARG A 174 -13.11 21.79 -12.94
N ALA A 175 -13.11 20.58 -12.38
CA ALA A 175 -11.88 19.87 -12.03
C ALA A 175 -11.01 19.57 -13.25
N GLY A 176 -11.60 19.16 -14.38
CA GLY A 176 -10.85 18.89 -15.60
C GLY A 176 -10.15 20.13 -16.18
N LYS A 177 -10.78 21.30 -16.08
CA LYS A 177 -10.18 22.58 -16.48
C LYS A 177 -9.03 22.99 -15.57
N GLU A 178 -9.19 22.83 -14.25
CA GLU A 178 -8.14 23.10 -13.26
C GLU A 178 -6.91 22.20 -13.50
N ILE A 179 -7.13 20.90 -13.72
CA ILE A 179 -6.06 19.94 -14.02
C ILE A 179 -5.37 20.27 -15.35
N ALA A 180 -6.14 20.62 -16.39
CA ALA A 180 -5.58 21.01 -17.68
C ALA A 180 -4.70 22.26 -17.55
N ALA A 181 -5.12 23.26 -16.76
CA ALA A 181 -4.32 24.45 -16.48
C ALA A 181 -3.00 24.10 -15.76
N ILE A 182 -3.03 23.21 -14.76
CA ILE A 182 -1.80 22.74 -14.08
C ILE A 182 -0.86 22.03 -15.07
N VAL A 183 -1.38 21.15 -15.91
CA VAL A 183 -0.55 20.36 -16.83
C VAL A 183 0.01 21.19 -17.99
N LEU A 184 -0.78 22.12 -18.53
CA LEU A 184 -0.46 22.89 -19.72
C LEU A 184 0.23 24.23 -19.42
N GLU A 185 -0.21 24.94 -18.39
CA GLU A 185 0.08 26.36 -18.14
C GLU A 185 0.98 26.60 -16.91
N ASP A 186 0.93 25.74 -15.88
CA ASP A 186 1.79 25.89 -14.70
C ASP A 186 3.27 25.61 -15.07
N LYS A 187 4.08 26.67 -15.01
CA LYS A 187 5.50 26.65 -15.34
C LYS A 187 6.34 25.92 -14.29
N ASP A 188 5.85 25.84 -13.07
CA ASP A 188 6.57 25.31 -11.91
C ASP A 188 6.15 23.87 -11.59
N PHE A 189 4.97 23.41 -12.03
CA PHE A 189 4.50 22.05 -11.78
C PHE A 189 5.51 20.98 -12.22
N TRP A 190 5.92 21.00 -13.49
CA TRP A 190 6.85 20.00 -14.02
C TRP A 190 8.26 20.07 -13.42
N PRO A 191 8.88 21.26 -13.24
CA PRO A 191 10.13 21.38 -12.48
C PRO A 191 10.04 20.86 -11.04
N ARG A 192 8.93 21.14 -10.33
CA ARG A 192 8.71 20.62 -8.97
C ARG A 192 8.62 19.10 -8.96
N CYS A 193 7.87 18.50 -9.89
CA CYS A 193 7.83 17.05 -10.05
C CYS A 193 9.23 16.45 -10.27
N ALA A 194 10.03 17.05 -11.16
CA ALA A 194 11.39 16.61 -11.45
C ALA A 194 12.30 16.70 -10.22
N HIS A 195 12.22 17.80 -9.48
CA HIS A 195 12.99 17.97 -8.25
C HIS A 195 12.60 16.94 -7.18
N ILE A 196 11.30 16.69 -6.99
CA ILE A 196 10.82 15.65 -6.05
C ILE A 196 11.38 14.28 -6.42
N VAL A 197 11.38 13.93 -7.71
CA VAL A 197 11.94 12.66 -8.19
C VAL A 197 13.45 12.61 -7.95
N ASN A 198 14.19 13.68 -8.27
CA ASN A 198 15.64 13.72 -8.05
C ASN A 198 16.03 13.54 -6.58
N VAL A 199 15.32 14.18 -5.65
CA VAL A 199 15.60 14.06 -4.21
C VAL A 199 15.18 12.70 -3.64
N SER A 200 14.10 12.13 -4.16
CA SER A 200 13.54 10.86 -3.64
C SER A 200 14.19 9.61 -4.24
N GLU A 201 14.73 9.69 -5.45
CA GLU A 201 15.33 8.55 -6.15
C GLU A 201 16.52 7.92 -5.39
N PRO A 202 17.47 8.70 -4.82
CA PRO A 202 18.50 8.20 -3.90
C PRO A 202 17.96 7.34 -2.76
N LEU A 203 16.89 7.81 -2.12
CA LEU A 203 16.28 7.12 -0.98
C LEU A 203 15.61 5.81 -1.43
N VAL A 204 14.93 5.83 -2.58
CA VAL A 204 14.30 4.63 -3.15
C VAL A 204 15.34 3.59 -3.58
N ARG A 205 16.54 4.00 -4.03
CA ARG A 205 17.66 3.08 -4.34
C ARG A 205 18.17 2.35 -3.09
N VAL A 206 18.41 3.08 -1.99
CA VAL A 206 18.82 2.47 -0.72
C VAL A 206 17.74 1.54 -0.18
N LEU A 207 16.47 1.94 -0.27
CA LEU A 207 15.36 1.10 0.17
C LEU A 207 15.32 -0.22 -0.63
N ARG A 208 15.50 -0.16 -1.95
CA ARG A 208 15.56 -1.37 -2.80
C ARG A 208 16.76 -2.27 -2.46
N LEU A 209 17.89 -1.70 -2.06
CA LEU A 209 19.06 -2.45 -1.61
C LEU A 209 18.83 -3.11 -0.24
N ALA A 210 18.09 -2.45 0.65
CA ALA A 210 17.69 -3.02 1.93
C ALA A 210 16.68 -4.16 1.76
N ASP A 211 15.75 -4.00 0.81
CA ASP A 211 14.68 -4.96 0.50
C ASP A 211 15.13 -6.10 -0.42
N SER A 212 16.34 -6.05 -0.99
CA SER A 212 16.85 -7.17 -1.79
C SER A 212 17.12 -8.36 -0.88
N GLY A 213 16.51 -9.53 -1.14
CA GLY A 213 16.64 -10.74 -0.33
C GLY A 213 18.08 -11.26 -0.17
N GLU A 214 19.03 -10.76 -0.95
CA GLU A 214 20.46 -10.84 -0.68
C GLU A 214 20.79 -9.91 0.49
N LYS A 215 20.85 -10.44 1.73
CA LYS A 215 21.22 -9.68 2.93
C LYS A 215 22.58 -8.98 2.73
N PRO A 216 22.63 -7.68 2.43
CA PRO A 216 23.90 -6.98 2.37
C PRO A 216 24.43 -6.91 3.80
N SER A 217 25.74 -7.04 4.00
CA SER A 217 26.28 -6.75 5.34
C SER A 217 25.93 -5.30 5.70
N MET A 218 25.65 -5.02 6.98
CA MET A 218 25.29 -3.66 7.43
C MET A 218 26.27 -2.59 6.94
N GLY A 219 27.56 -2.94 6.76
CA GLY A 219 28.59 -2.05 6.21
C GLY A 219 28.28 -1.55 4.80
N TYR A 220 27.77 -2.40 3.90
CA TYR A 220 27.36 -1.98 2.56
C TYR A 220 26.13 -1.07 2.58
N LEU A 221 25.21 -1.30 3.50
CA LEU A 221 24.02 -0.46 3.64
C LEU A 221 24.39 0.95 4.12
N TYR A 222 25.28 1.06 5.12
CA TYR A 222 25.80 2.34 5.59
C TYR A 222 26.58 3.09 4.51
N GLU A 223 27.42 2.39 3.74
CA GLU A 223 28.15 3.00 2.63
C GLU A 223 27.19 3.53 1.53
N ALA A 224 26.15 2.75 1.20
CA ALA A 224 25.12 3.17 0.24
C ALA A 224 24.33 4.38 0.76
N MET A 225 23.96 4.39 2.06
CA MET A 225 23.29 5.53 2.69
C MET A 225 24.15 6.80 2.64
N ASP A 226 25.45 6.70 2.94
CA ASP A 226 26.36 7.84 2.89
C ASP A 226 26.54 8.37 1.46
N LYS A 227 26.67 7.49 0.47
CA LYS A 227 26.74 7.87 -0.96
C LYS A 227 25.47 8.60 -1.41
N GLU A 228 24.30 8.08 -1.08
CA GLU A 228 23.03 8.69 -1.46
C GLU A 228 22.76 9.99 -0.70
N LYS A 229 23.24 10.12 0.54
CA LYS A 229 23.19 11.38 1.30
C LYS A 229 23.97 12.50 0.62
N GLU A 230 25.13 12.20 0.05
CA GLU A 230 25.89 13.19 -0.74
C GLU A 230 25.16 13.52 -2.05
N ALA A 231 24.53 12.54 -2.71
CA ALA A 231 23.73 12.78 -3.92
C ALA A 231 22.55 13.74 -3.67
N ILE A 232 21.88 13.62 -2.52
CA ILE A 232 20.80 14.53 -2.10
C ILE A 232 21.30 15.96 -1.88
N LYS A 233 22.49 16.15 -1.30
CA LYS A 233 23.08 17.48 -1.10
C LYS A 233 23.38 18.22 -2.41
N THR A 234 23.54 17.46 -3.50
CA THR A 234 23.84 18.00 -4.83
C THR A 234 22.62 18.12 -5.75
N SER A 235 21.41 17.73 -5.29
CA SER A 235 20.17 17.64 -6.09
C SER A 235 19.29 18.89 -6.05
#